data_AF-A0A392QZZ8-F1
#
_entry.id   AF-A0A392QZZ8-F1
#
_cell.length_a   1.000
_cell.length_b   1.000
_cell.length_c   1.000
_cell.angle_alpha   90.00
_cell.angle_beta   90.00
_cell.angle_gamma   90.00
#
_symmetry.space_group_name_H-M   'P 1'
#
loop_
_entity.id
_entity.type
_entity.pdbx_description
1 polymer ?
#
loop_
_entity_poly.entity_id
_entity_poly.type
_entity_poly.pdbx_seq_one_letter_code
_entity_poly.pdbx_strand_id
1 'polypeptide(L)' 'MKRLHRKKVLLILDDIDKLKQLHALAGGLDWFGAGSRVIVTTRDKHLLESHGIEVKYEIDEFDKGESLELLKWKAFD' A
#
# COMPACT_ATOMS: atom_id res chain seq x y z
N MET A 1 -2.89 -8.96 -18.69
CA MET A 1 -1.63 -8.76 -17.95
C MET A 1 -0.38 -8.53 -18.83
N LYS A 2 -0.25 -9.07 -20.05
CA LYS A 2 0.88 -8.86 -21.01
C LYS A 2 1.23 -7.41 -21.41
N ARG A 3 0.65 -6.38 -20.79
CA ARG A 3 0.95 -4.97 -21.10
C ARG A 3 1.74 -4.26 -19.99
N LEU A 4 1.60 -4.70 -18.74
CA LEU A 4 2.25 -4.05 -17.60
C LEU A 4 3.63 -4.66 -17.31
N HIS A 5 3.88 -5.90 -17.73
CA HIS A 5 5.17 -6.59 -17.57
C HIS A 5 6.36 -5.90 -18.26
N ARG A 6 6.11 -4.95 -19.17
CA ARG A 6 7.12 -4.13 -19.85
C ARG A 6 7.10 -2.66 -19.44
N LYS A 7 6.25 -2.29 -18.49
CA LYS A 7 6.12 -0.91 -18.02
C LYS A 7 6.57 -0.80 -16.58
N LYS A 8 7.29 0.26 -16.29
CA LYS A 8 7.54 0.68 -14.90
C LYS A 8 6.25 1.31 -14.37
N VAL A 9 5.72 0.78 -13.28
CA VAL A 9 4.45 1.22 -12.68
C VAL A 9 4.66 1.49 -11.18
N LEU A 10 3.97 2.51 -10.67
CA LEU A 10 3.71 2.67 -9.24
C LEU A 10 2.22 2.35 -9.02
N LEU A 11 1.94 1.25 -8.33
CA LEU A 11 0.59 0.82 -8.00
C LEU A 11 0.35 1.01 -6.50
N ILE A 12 -0.71 1.73 -6.16
CA ILE A 12 -1.13 1.98 -4.78
C ILE A 12 -2.47 1.27 -4.58
N LEU A 13 -2.52 0.32 -3.65
CA LEU A 13 -3.71 -0.43 -3.28
C LEU A 13 -4.13 0.01 -1.89
N ASP A 14 -5.19 0.81 -1.82
CA ASP A 14 -5.68 1.37 -0.57
C ASP A 14 -6.74 0.49 0.11
N ASP A 15 -6.68 0.39 1.44
CA ASP A 15 -7.64 -0.31 2.32
C ASP A 15 -7.95 -1.76 1.91
N ILE A 16 -6.90 -2.53 1.62
CA ILE A 16 -7.05 -3.96 1.30
C ILE A 16 -7.39 -4.75 2.56
N ASP A 17 -8.57 -5.38 2.57
CA ASP A 17 -9.11 -6.10 3.74
C ASP A 17 -9.25 -7.62 3.50
N LYS A 18 -9.02 -8.09 2.27
CA LYS A 18 -9.13 -9.51 1.91
C LYS A 18 -7.98 -9.96 1.01
N LEU A 19 -7.39 -11.11 1.33
CA LEU A 19 -6.31 -11.72 0.54
C LEU A 19 -6.68 -11.90 -0.95
N LYS A 20 -7.94 -12.23 -1.25
CA LYS A 20 -8.44 -12.38 -2.63
C LYS A 20 -8.31 -11.10 -3.47
N GLN A 21 -8.44 -9.91 -2.86
CA GLN A 21 -8.27 -8.63 -3.57
C GLN A 21 -6.80 -8.45 -3.95
N LEU A 22 -5.89 -8.72 -3.00
CA LEU A 22 -4.46 -8.63 -3.22
C LEU A 22 -4.01 -9.60 -4.33
N HIS A 23 -4.50 -10.84 -4.32
CA HIS A 23 -4.21 -11.82 -5.38
C HIS A 23 -4.75 -11.39 -6.75
N ALA A 24 -5.92 -10.76 -6.80
CA ALA A 24 -6.52 -10.31 -8.05
C ALA A 24 -5.79 -9.08 -8.65
N LEU A 25 -5.23 -8.22 -7.81
CA LEU A 25 -4.62 -6.94 -8.20
C LEU A 25 -3.10 -7.02 -8.36
N ALA A 26 -2.44 -7.87 -7.58
CA ALA A 26 -0.99 -8.00 -7.51
C ALA A 26 -0.54 -9.44 -7.15
N GLY A 27 -1.13 -10.46 -7.79
CA GLY A 27 -0.87 -11.86 -7.48
C GLY A 27 0.47 -12.44 -7.96
N GLY A 28 1.25 -11.70 -8.74
CA GLY A 28 2.54 -12.16 -9.28
C GLY A 28 3.55 -11.03 -9.47
N LEU A 29 4.81 -11.27 -9.08
CA LEU A 29 5.91 -10.31 -9.24
C LEU A 29 6.26 -10.06 -10.71
N ASP A 30 5.89 -10.98 -11.61
CA ASP A 30 6.11 -10.94 -13.05
C ASP A 30 5.05 -10.11 -13.81
N TRP A 31 4.03 -9.59 -13.12
CA TRP A 31 2.97 -8.80 -13.73
C TRP A 31 3.44 -7.40 -14.16
N PHE A 32 4.52 -6.90 -13.56
CA PHE A 32 5.01 -5.53 -13.73
C PHE A 32 6.44 -5.51 -14.28
N GLY A 33 6.77 -4.46 -15.02
CA GLY A 33 8.12 -4.28 -15.54
C GLY A 33 9.14 -3.95 -14.45
N ALA A 34 10.42 -4.12 -14.77
CA ALA A 34 11.52 -3.82 -13.86
C ALA A 34 11.44 -2.40 -13.29
N GLY A 35 11.76 -2.27 -12.00
CA GLY A 35 11.72 -1.00 -11.26
C GLY A 35 10.31 -0.53 -10.85
N SER A 36 9.28 -1.35 -11.07
CA SER A 36 7.93 -1.09 -10.55
C SER A 36 7.88 -1.22 -9.03
N ARG A 37 6.91 -0.55 -8.41
CA ARG A 37 6.64 -0.62 -6.97
C ARG A 37 5.15 -0.80 -6.75
N VAL A 38 4.79 -1.72 -5.85
CA VAL A 38 3.42 -1.91 -5.37
C VAL A 38 3.41 -1.54 -3.90
N ILE A 39 2.54 -0.62 -3.51
CA ILE A 39 2.33 -0.19 -2.12
C ILE A 39 0.92 -0.61 -1.74
N VAL A 40 0.78 -1.33 -0.64
CA VAL A 40 -0.50 -1.79 -0.11
C VAL A 40 -0.70 -1.16 1.25
N THR A 41 -1.83 -0.49 1.46
CA THR A 41 -2.25 -0.07 2.79
C THR A 41 -3.33 -1.03 3.28
N THR A 42 -3.24 -1.41 4.55
CA THR A 42 -4.22 -2.26 5.21
C THR A 42 -4.22 -1.93 6.69
N ARG A 43 -5.38 -2.12 7.34
CA ARG A 43 -5.51 -2.09 8.79
C ARG A 43 -5.25 -3.46 9.43
N ASP A 44 -5.10 -4.52 8.62
CA ASP A 44 -4.88 -5.89 9.07
C ASP A 44 -3.49 -6.39 8.66
N LYS A 45 -2.54 -6.35 9.61
CA LYS A 45 -1.17 -6.84 9.40
C LYS A 45 -1.09 -8.32 9.04
N HIS A 46 -2.08 -9.13 9.44
CA HIS A 46 -2.09 -10.57 9.15
C HIS A 46 -2.30 -10.85 7.65
N LEU A 47 -2.92 -9.92 6.93
CA LEU A 47 -3.08 -10.00 5.48
C LEU A 47 -1.72 -9.94 4.78
N LEU A 48 -0.81 -9.07 5.25
CA LEU A 48 0.54 -8.94 4.72
C LEU A 48 1.39 -10.18 5.00
N GLU A 49 1.26 -10.74 6.21
CA GLU A 49 1.92 -11.99 6.61
C GLU A 49 1.47 -13.17 5.76
N SER A 50 0.15 -13.31 5.55
CA SER A 50 -0.45 -14.40 4.78
C SER A 50 -0.06 -14.37 3.30
N HIS A 51 0.22 -13.19 2.75
CA HIS A 51 0.66 -13.02 1.37
C HIS A 51 2.18 -13.17 1.19
N GLY A 52 2.95 -13.30 2.27
CA GLY A 52 4.41 -13.41 2.21
C GLY A 52 5.12 -12.10 1.86
N ILE A 53 4.52 -10.95 2.18
CA ILE A 53 5.16 -9.65 1.96
C ILE A 53 6.27 -9.45 3.01
N GLU A 54 7.52 -9.36 2.55
CA GLU A 54 8.70 -9.22 3.41
C GLU A 54 8.86 -7.81 3.99
N VAL A 55 8.53 -6.77 3.22
CA VAL A 55 8.69 -5.37 3.63
C VAL A 55 7.36 -4.85 4.17
N LYS A 56 7.31 -4.62 5.49
CA LYS A 56 6.17 -4.07 6.21
C LYS A 56 6.57 -2.77 6.88
N TYR A 57 5.68 -1.77 6.83
CA TYR A 57 5.85 -0.50 7.49
C TYR A 57 4.58 -0.21 8.29
N GLU A 58 4.71 -0.16 9.61
CA GLU A 58 3.64 0.25 10.51
C GLU A 58 3.69 1.77 10.63
N ILE A 59 2.54 2.42 10.48
CA ILE A 59 2.43 3.87 10.62
C ILE A 59 2.16 4.15 12.09
N ASP A 60 3.02 4.95 12.70
CA ASP A 60 2.83 5.42 14.07
C ASP A 60 1.66 6.42 14.14
N GLU A 61 0.98 6.45 15.28
CA GLU A 61 0.01 7.49 15.55
C GLU A 61 0.67 8.86 15.58
N PHE A 62 -0.03 9.88 15.10
CA PHE A 62 0.44 11.25 15.22
C PHE A 62 0.61 11.65 16.68
N ASP A 63 1.72 12.31 16.99
CA ASP A 63 1.87 12.95 18.27
C ASP A 63 0.93 14.17 18.41
N LYS A 64 0.88 14.76 19.60
CA LYS A 64 -0.01 15.90 19.88
C LYS A 64 0.30 17.13 18.99
N GLY A 65 1.57 17.37 18.69
CA GLY A 65 2.02 18.44 17.83
C GLY A 65 1.61 18.21 16.39
N GLU A 66 1.88 17.02 15.85
CA GLU A 66 1.51 16.60 14.50
C GLU A 66 -0.01 16.60 14.31
N SER A 67 -0.75 16.11 15.31
CA SER A 67 -2.22 16.14 15.33
C SER A 67 -2.76 17.58 15.27
N LEU A 68 -2.15 18.50 16.03
CA LEU A 68 -2.52 19.91 16.03
C LEU A 68 -2.18 20.57 14.68
N GLU A 69 -1.05 20.22 14.07
CA GLU A 69 -0.67 20.72 12.75
C GLU A 69 -1.62 20.23 11.66
N LEU A 70 -1.97 18.94 11.66
CA LEU A 70 -2.96 18.39 10.75
C LEU A 70 -4.31 19.07 10.90
N LEU A 71 -4.76 19.31 12.15
CA LEU A 71 -6.01 20.02 12.41
C LEU A 71 -5.97 21.45 11.86
N LYS A 72 -4.87 22.18 12.07
CA LYS A 72 -4.68 23.53 11.52
C LYS A 72 -4.82 23.52 10.00
N TRP A 73 -4.10 22.61 9.33
CA TRP A 73 -4.10 22.49 7.88
C TRP A 73 -5.46 22.07 7.29
N LYS A 74 -6.26 21.30 8.03
CA LYS A 74 -7.55 20.79 7.53
C LYS A 74 -8.76 21.65 7.87
N ALA A 75 -8.72 22.39 8.98
CA ALA A 75 -9.89 23.09 9.49
C ALA A 75 -9.82 24.62 9.40
N PHE A 76 -8.61 25.19 9.24
CA PHE A 76 -8.40 26.63 9.37
C PHE A 76 -7.63 27.26 8.20
N ASP A 77 -7.36 26.49 7.14
CA ASP A 77 -6.94 26.99 5.82
C ASP A 77 -8.15 27.22 4.89
#